data_AF-A0A7R9ZD30-F1
#
_entry.id   AF-A0A7R9ZD30-F1
#
_cell.length_a   1.000
_cell.length_b   1.000
_cell.length_c   1.000
_cell.angle_alpha   90.00
_cell.angle_beta   90.00
_cell.angle_gamma   90.00
#
_symmetry.space_group_name_H-M   'P 1'
#
loop_
_entity.id
_entity.type
_entity.pdbx_description
1 polymer ?
#
loop_
_entity_poly.entity_id
_entity_poly.type
_entity_poly.pdbx_seq_one_letter_code
_entity_poly.pdbx_strand_id
1 'polypeptide(L)'
;DMQKTGSRLTSPLYAARQTGRFVKEAVGTLGRRKRGADEDRRIDLSEVKGIGGDPNAPFPDYYSTAFHYQTDGWMSRRSAKVYEASTETLFLGRQDAMQRTSLPPLVSLAKSLEKKGSLKSRPMRVLEVACGTGRFLTFVRDNLPKDT
;
A
#
# COMPACT_ATOMS: atom_id res chain seq x y z
N ASP A 1 -14.61 11.17 3.89
CA ASP A 1 -15.85 11.62 3.26
C ASP A 1 -15.97 10.96 1.88
N MET A 2 -16.83 9.95 1.81
CA MET A 2 -16.90 8.97 0.72
C MET A 2 -17.76 9.47 -0.46
N GLN A 3 -18.26 10.70 -0.37
CA GLN A 3 -19.13 11.33 -1.37
C GLN A 3 -18.45 12.36 -2.29
N LYS A 4 -17.17 12.68 -2.06
CA LYS A 4 -16.45 13.63 -2.93
C LYS A 4 -16.06 12.97 -4.25
N THR A 5 -16.48 13.59 -5.35
CA THR A 5 -16.17 13.19 -6.74
C THR A 5 -14.71 13.41 -7.13
N GLY A 6 -13.93 14.12 -6.31
CA GLY A 6 -12.49 14.34 -6.51
C GLY A 6 -11.63 13.22 -5.96
N SER A 7 -10.67 12.73 -6.76
CA SER A 7 -9.61 11.85 -6.26
C SER A 7 -8.61 12.66 -5.44
N ARG A 8 -8.29 12.22 -4.21
CA ARG A 8 -7.18 12.81 -3.44
C ARG A 8 -5.85 12.76 -4.18
N LEU A 9 -5.71 11.84 -5.14
CA LEU A 9 -4.49 11.63 -5.92
C LEU A 9 -4.24 12.76 -6.92
N THR A 10 -5.28 13.47 -7.35
CA THR A 10 -5.17 14.62 -8.25
C THR A 10 -5.00 15.95 -7.51
N SER A 11 -4.97 15.93 -6.17
CA SER A 11 -4.77 17.12 -5.35
C SER A 11 -3.31 17.56 -5.37
N PRO A 12 -2.98 18.80 -5.79
CA PRO A 12 -1.62 19.32 -5.75
C PRO A 12 -1.01 19.31 -4.34
N LEU A 13 -1.83 19.62 -3.33
CA LEU A 13 -1.42 19.60 -1.92
C LEU A 13 -1.07 18.17 -1.46
N TYR A 14 -1.83 17.17 -1.91
CA TYR A 14 -1.53 15.78 -1.61
C TYR A 14 -0.21 15.36 -2.27
N ALA A 15 -0.02 15.69 -3.55
CA ALA A 15 1.22 15.41 -4.27
C ALA A 15 2.44 16.05 -3.58
N ALA A 16 2.39 17.35 -3.29
CA ALA A 16 3.46 18.06 -2.59
C ALA A 16 3.81 17.41 -1.23
N ARG A 17 2.78 17.02 -0.46
CA ARG A 17 2.97 16.34 0.82
C ARG A 17 3.64 14.97 0.68
N GLN A 18 3.26 14.19 -0.33
CA GLN A 18 3.88 12.87 -0.56
C GLN A 18 5.31 13.00 -1.07
N THR A 19 5.58 13.96 -1.96
CA THR A 19 6.94 14.29 -2.39
C THR A 19 7.82 14.68 -1.20
N GLY A 20 7.35 15.59 -0.33
CA GLY A 20 8.12 16.00 0.85
C GLY A 20 8.42 14.85 1.80
N ARG A 21 7.45 13.93 2.00
CA ARG A 21 7.66 12.70 2.79
C ARG A 21 8.69 11.77 2.16
N PHE A 22 8.61 11.57 0.85
CA PHE A 22 9.55 10.74 0.11
C PHE A 22 10.96 11.29 0.17
N VAL A 23 11.16 12.59 -0.11
CA VAL A 23 12.48 13.24 -0.05
C VAL A 23 13.07 13.12 1.36
N LYS A 24 12.28 13.40 2.40
CA LYS A 24 12.73 13.28 3.79
C LYS A 24 13.18 11.85 4.12
N GLU A 25 12.41 10.85 3.70
CA GLU A 25 12.78 9.44 3.95
C GLU A 25 14.00 9.02 3.12
N ALA A 26 14.07 9.43 1.85
CA ALA A 26 15.15 9.07 0.94
C ALA A 26 16.53 9.52 1.46
N VAL A 27 16.62 10.71 2.06
CA VAL A 27 17.85 11.19 2.71
C VAL A 27 18.27 10.26 3.85
N GLY A 28 17.33 9.88 4.72
CA GLY A 28 17.59 8.93 5.81
C GLY A 28 17.97 7.54 5.32
N THR A 29 17.25 7.04 4.31
CA THR A 29 17.52 5.75 3.66
C THR A 29 18.90 5.70 3.02
N LEU A 30 19.34 6.76 2.35
CA LEU A 30 20.69 6.84 1.78
C LEU A 30 21.76 6.85 2.87
N GLY A 31 21.56 7.59 3.96
CA GLY A 31 22.46 7.59 5.10
C GLY A 31 22.61 6.20 5.72
N ARG A 32 21.49 5.53 6.01
CA ARG A 32 21.46 4.15 6.53
C ARG A 32 22.09 3.14 5.58
N ARG A 33 21.77 3.24 4.28
CA ARG A 33 22.37 2.36 3.25
C ARG A 33 23.89 2.56 3.14
N LYS A 34 24.38 3.79 3.26
CA LYS A 34 25.81 4.11 3.23
C LYS A 34 26.52 3.56 4.47
N ARG A 35 25.90 3.65 5.65
CA ARG A 35 26.45 3.07 6.89
C ARG A 35 26.48 1.55 6.84
N GLY A 36 25.39 0.92 6.41
CA GLY A 36 25.31 -0.52 6.20
C GLY A 36 25.44 -1.36 7.46
N ALA A 37 25.15 -0.80 8.64
CA ALA A 37 25.17 -1.52 9.90
C ALA A 37 24.02 -2.55 9.98
N ASP A 38 24.15 -3.57 10.82
CA ASP A 38 23.10 -4.60 10.94
C ASP A 38 21.81 -4.06 11.54
N GLU A 39 21.92 -3.08 12.45
CA GLU A 39 20.79 -2.31 12.98
C GLU A 39 20.05 -1.51 11.90
N ASP A 40 20.73 -1.10 10.81
CA ASP A 40 20.08 -0.39 9.70
C ASP A 40 19.21 -1.32 8.83
N ARG A 41 19.35 -2.65 9.02
CA ARG A 41 18.65 -3.70 8.26
C ARG A 41 17.51 -4.35 9.04
N ARG A 42 17.43 -4.13 10.34
CA ARG A 42 16.45 -4.77 11.23
C ARG A 42 15.65 -3.73 11.99
N ILE A 43 14.38 -4.02 12.18
CA ILE A 43 13.49 -3.27 13.06
C ILE A 43 13.22 -4.17 14.26
N ASP A 44 13.43 -3.59 15.44
CA ASP A 44 13.00 -4.23 16.66
C ASP A 44 11.47 -4.25 16.69
N LEU A 45 10.92 -5.45 16.57
CA LEU A 45 9.49 -5.72 16.64
C LEU A 45 9.16 -6.55 17.88
N SER A 46 10.05 -6.62 18.87
CA SER A 46 9.82 -7.35 20.13
C SER A 46 8.57 -6.87 20.88
N GLU A 47 8.21 -5.60 20.74
CA GLU A 47 6.97 -5.04 21.29
C GLU A 47 5.72 -5.37 20.45
N VAL A 48 5.89 -5.82 19.20
CA VAL A 48 4.80 -6.23 18.34
C VAL A 48 4.49 -7.70 18.61
N LYS A 49 3.44 -7.92 19.41
CA LYS A 49 2.96 -9.26 19.74
C LYS A 49 2.81 -10.10 18.46
N GLY A 50 3.65 -11.13 18.36
CA GLY A 50 3.61 -12.06 17.24
C GLY A 50 4.56 -11.80 16.07
N ILE A 51 5.63 -11.02 16.26
CA ILE A 51 6.71 -10.87 15.27
C ILE A 51 8.08 -11.03 15.97
N GLY A 52 9.04 -11.66 15.29
CA GLY A 52 10.45 -11.68 15.69
C GLY A 52 10.82 -12.81 16.65
N GLY A 53 11.19 -13.97 16.12
CA GLY A 53 11.77 -15.08 16.90
C GLY A 53 10.82 -15.81 17.88
N ASP A 54 9.60 -15.33 18.11
CA ASP A 54 8.54 -16.10 18.78
C ASP A 54 8.12 -17.27 17.88
N PRO A 55 8.25 -18.54 18.30
CA PRO A 55 7.77 -19.68 17.51
C PRO A 55 6.26 -19.66 17.25
N ASN A 56 5.50 -18.81 17.95
CA ASN A 56 4.07 -18.55 17.73
C ASN A 56 3.80 -17.21 17.00
N ALA A 57 4.84 -16.57 16.46
CA ALA A 57 4.70 -15.36 15.65
C ALA A 57 3.80 -15.62 14.43
N PRO A 58 2.66 -14.92 14.24
CA PRO A 58 1.88 -14.93 13.00
C PRO A 58 2.64 -14.55 11.73
N PHE A 59 3.87 -14.00 11.82
CA PHE A 59 4.60 -13.48 10.67
C PHE A 59 6.05 -14.00 10.59
N PRO A 60 6.54 -14.37 9.38
CA PRO A 60 7.94 -14.73 9.16
C PRO A 60 8.93 -13.62 9.55
N ASP A 61 10.15 -14.01 9.94
CA ASP A 61 11.26 -13.09 10.28
C ASP A 61 11.56 -12.05 9.21
N TYR A 62 11.22 -12.32 7.95
CA TYR A 62 11.33 -11.36 6.86
C TYR A 62 10.67 -10.00 7.19
N TYR A 63 9.57 -9.99 7.94
CA TYR A 63 8.85 -8.77 8.30
C TYR A 63 9.52 -7.93 9.39
N SER A 64 10.54 -8.46 10.09
CA SER A 64 11.39 -7.68 11.02
C SER A 64 12.53 -6.96 10.33
N THR A 65 12.58 -6.96 8.99
CA THR A 65 13.58 -6.20 8.24
C THR A 65 13.19 -4.72 8.10
N ALA A 66 14.19 -3.85 8.15
CA ALA A 66 14.08 -2.46 7.75
C ALA A 66 13.97 -2.43 6.21
N PHE A 67 12.75 -2.62 5.72
CA PHE A 67 12.41 -2.68 4.31
C PHE A 67 13.06 -1.54 3.50
N HIS A 68 13.94 -1.88 2.54
CA HIS A 68 14.73 -0.90 1.77
C HIS A 68 15.44 0.18 2.62
N TYR A 69 15.91 -0.16 3.84
CA TYR A 69 16.49 0.79 4.79
C TYR A 69 15.52 1.95 5.16
N GLN A 70 14.20 1.72 5.14
CA GLN A 70 13.22 2.66 5.66
C GLN A 70 13.21 2.65 7.19
N THR A 71 12.84 3.79 7.77
CA THR A 71 13.07 4.05 9.19
C THR A 71 12.35 3.07 10.13
N ASP A 72 11.13 2.62 9.81
CA ASP A 72 10.30 1.84 10.75
C ASP A 72 9.78 0.51 10.14
N GLY A 73 10.38 0.04 9.04
CA GLY A 73 10.05 -1.25 8.39
C GLY A 73 8.60 -1.43 7.92
N TRP A 74 8.19 -2.70 7.80
CA TRP A 74 6.94 -3.12 7.15
C TRP A 74 5.66 -2.73 7.89
N MET A 75 5.66 -2.80 9.22
CA MET A 75 4.44 -2.69 10.03
C MET A 75 4.11 -1.26 10.45
N SER A 76 4.90 -0.27 10.03
CA SER A 76 4.67 1.10 10.46
C SER A 76 3.71 1.87 9.54
N ARG A 77 2.85 2.67 10.17
CA ARG A 77 1.99 3.63 9.45
C ARG A 77 2.80 4.70 8.72
N ARG A 78 4.03 5.01 9.17
CA ARG A 78 4.89 6.01 8.55
C ARG A 78 5.49 5.48 7.25
N SER A 79 6.10 4.30 7.28
CA SER A 79 6.64 3.62 6.10
C SER A 79 5.55 3.41 5.04
N ALA A 80 4.37 2.94 5.46
CA ALA A 80 3.22 2.77 4.57
C ALA A 80 2.81 4.05 3.82
N LYS A 81 2.95 5.23 4.45
CA LYS A 81 2.64 6.52 3.81
C LYS A 81 3.68 6.96 2.78
N VAL A 82 4.92 6.52 2.91
CA VAL A 82 6.05 6.90 2.04
C VAL A 82 6.24 5.91 0.89
N TYR A 83 5.90 4.64 1.13
CA TYR A 83 6.17 3.55 0.21
C TYR A 83 5.62 3.81 -1.20
N GLU A 84 4.34 4.22 -1.30
CA GLU A 84 3.68 4.50 -2.58
C GLU A 84 4.50 5.46 -3.46
N ALA A 85 4.95 6.59 -2.92
CA ALA A 85 5.72 7.57 -3.69
C ALA A 85 7.12 7.06 -4.04
N SER A 86 7.70 6.23 -3.17
CA SER A 86 9.02 5.64 -3.38
C SER A 86 9.02 4.65 -4.54
N THR A 87 8.03 3.74 -4.57
CA THR A 87 7.88 2.76 -5.64
C THR A 87 7.36 3.38 -6.93
N GLU A 88 6.48 4.38 -6.86
CA GLU A 88 6.09 5.14 -8.05
C GLU A 88 7.32 5.77 -8.74
N THR A 89 8.22 6.36 -7.93
CA THR A 89 9.49 6.91 -8.42
C THR A 89 10.41 5.81 -8.97
N LEU A 90 10.56 4.69 -8.25
CA LEU A 90 11.38 3.56 -8.66
C LEU A 90 10.95 2.99 -10.03
N PHE A 91 9.64 2.91 -10.27
CA PHE A 91 9.06 2.42 -11.51
C PHE A 91 8.82 3.53 -12.55
N LEU A 92 9.43 4.71 -12.38
CA LEU A 92 9.35 5.82 -13.33
C LEU A 92 7.90 6.25 -13.66
N GLY A 93 7.02 6.26 -12.65
CA GLY A 93 5.61 6.65 -12.80
C GLY A 93 4.71 5.55 -13.38
N ARG A 94 5.16 4.28 -13.36
CA ARG A 94 4.42 3.15 -13.97
C ARG A 94 3.72 2.25 -12.96
N GLN A 95 3.89 2.46 -11.67
CA GLN A 95 3.31 1.57 -10.66
C GLN A 95 1.77 1.54 -10.77
N ASP A 96 1.13 2.69 -10.95
CA ASP A 96 -0.31 2.75 -11.19
C ASP A 96 -0.74 1.92 -12.40
N ALA A 97 0.00 2.01 -13.51
CA ALA A 97 -0.30 1.25 -14.72
C ALA A 97 -0.16 -0.26 -14.47
N MET A 98 0.88 -0.67 -13.74
CA MET A 98 1.10 -2.05 -13.34
C MET A 98 -0.04 -2.56 -12.46
N GLN A 99 -0.47 -1.79 -11.45
CA GLN A 99 -1.57 -2.19 -10.56
C GLN A 99 -2.91 -2.31 -11.31
N ARG A 100 -3.18 -1.44 -12.29
CA ARG A 100 -4.41 -1.47 -13.08
C ARG A 100 -4.56 -2.71 -13.95
N THR A 101 -3.49 -3.47 -14.21
CA THR A 101 -3.58 -4.77 -14.90
C THR A 101 -4.41 -5.81 -14.14
N SER A 102 -4.65 -5.60 -12.83
CA SER A 102 -5.53 -6.45 -12.01
C SER A 102 -7.02 -6.09 -12.14
N LEU A 103 -7.37 -4.95 -12.75
CA LEU A 103 -8.78 -4.53 -12.91
C LEU A 103 -9.59 -5.42 -13.86
N PRO A 104 -9.08 -5.81 -15.05
CA PRO A 104 -9.85 -6.66 -15.97
C PRO A 104 -10.40 -7.95 -15.35
N PRO A 105 -9.61 -8.78 -14.62
CA PRO A 105 -10.18 -9.96 -13.98
C PRO A 105 -11.19 -9.63 -12.87
N LEU A 106 -11.00 -8.55 -12.10
CA LEU A 106 -11.95 -8.11 -11.08
C LEU A 106 -13.29 -7.68 -11.69
N VAL A 107 -13.27 -6.90 -12.78
CA VAL A 107 -14.47 -6.48 -13.51
C VAL A 107 -15.17 -7.68 -14.14
N SER A 108 -14.42 -8.62 -14.72
CA SER A 108 -14.97 -9.85 -15.28
C SER A 108 -15.67 -10.71 -14.22
N LEU A 109 -15.07 -10.83 -13.03
CA LEU A 109 -15.65 -11.54 -11.90
C LEU A 109 -16.95 -10.86 -11.43
N ALA A 110 -16.95 -9.53 -11.27
CA ALA A 110 -18.13 -8.77 -10.85
C ALA A 110 -19.32 -9.01 -11.80
N LYS A 111 -19.09 -8.88 -13.12
CA LYS A 111 -20.11 -9.15 -14.15
C LYS A 111 -20.60 -10.59 -14.12
N SER A 112 -19.69 -11.55 -13.88
CA SER A 112 -20.03 -12.96 -13.80
C SER A 112 -20.91 -13.29 -12.59
N LEU A 113 -20.61 -12.69 -11.43
CA LEU A 113 -21.42 -12.86 -10.20
C LEU A 113 -22.79 -12.21 -10.33
N GLU A 114 -22.88 -11.06 -11.00
CA GLU A 114 -24.14 -10.39 -11.33
C GLU A 114 -25.00 -11.25 -12.27
N LYS A 115 -24.43 -11.73 -13.39
CA LYS A 115 -25.14 -12.60 -14.35
C LYS A 115 -25.67 -13.88 -13.72
N LYS A 116 -24.96 -14.43 -12.72
CA LYS A 116 -25.37 -15.63 -11.97
C LYS A 116 -26.40 -15.34 -10.86
N GLY A 117 -26.79 -14.08 -10.65
CA GLY A 117 -27.69 -13.69 -9.56
C GLY A 117 -27.08 -13.84 -8.15
N SER A 118 -25.77 -14.10 -8.05
CA SER A 118 -25.09 -14.39 -6.77
C SER A 118 -25.03 -13.19 -5.84
N LEU A 119 -25.17 -11.97 -6.39
CA LEU A 119 -25.06 -10.73 -5.62
C LEU A 119 -26.40 -10.19 -5.09
N LYS A 120 -27.53 -10.86 -5.33
CA LYS A 120 -28.88 -10.46 -4.83
C LYS A 120 -29.20 -8.97 -5.07
N SER A 121 -28.98 -8.50 -6.30
CA SER A 121 -29.19 -7.09 -6.70
C SER A 121 -28.33 -6.06 -5.96
N ARG A 122 -27.21 -6.49 -5.36
CA ARG A 122 -26.21 -5.61 -4.76
C ARG A 122 -24.91 -5.64 -5.56
N PRO A 123 -24.07 -4.60 -5.49
CA PRO A 123 -22.74 -4.65 -6.09
C PRO A 123 -21.81 -5.60 -5.30
N MET A 124 -20.75 -6.07 -5.97
CA MET A 124 -19.67 -6.83 -5.34
C MET A 124 -18.97 -5.99 -4.27
N ARG A 125 -18.81 -6.55 -3.07
CA ARG A 125 -18.05 -5.90 -1.98
C ARG A 125 -16.58 -6.28 -2.05
N VAL A 126 -15.70 -5.30 -1.87
CA VAL A 126 -14.25 -5.48 -1.96
C VAL A 126 -13.57 -4.95 -0.70
N LEU A 127 -12.63 -5.72 -0.16
CA LEU A 127 -11.73 -5.33 0.93
C LEU A 127 -10.28 -5.44 0.43
N GLU A 128 -9.53 -4.35 0.52
CA GLU A 128 -8.07 -4.35 0.27
C GLU A 128 -7.35 -4.49 1.62
N VAL A 129 -6.66 -5.62 1.82
CA VAL A 129 -5.86 -5.89 3.03
C VAL A 129 -4.44 -5.36 2.79
N ALA A 130 -3.83 -4.76 3.84
CA ALA A 130 -2.51 -4.14 3.75
C ALA A 130 -2.39 -3.09 2.63
N CYS A 131 -3.45 -2.30 2.43
CA CYS A 131 -3.63 -1.37 1.31
C CYS A 131 -2.68 -0.16 1.27
N GLY A 132 -1.79 -0.01 2.27
CA GLY A 132 -0.90 1.13 2.40
C GLY A 132 -1.67 2.43 2.50
N THR A 133 -1.59 3.26 1.45
CA THR A 133 -2.39 4.49 1.37
C THR A 133 -3.84 4.23 0.96
N GLY A 134 -4.15 3.08 0.36
CA GLY A 134 -5.42 2.72 -0.26
C GLY A 134 -5.56 3.25 -1.69
N ARG A 135 -4.44 3.48 -2.40
CA ARG A 135 -4.44 4.00 -3.77
C ARG A 135 -5.10 3.03 -4.75
N PHE A 136 -4.75 1.75 -4.69
CA PHE A 136 -5.33 0.75 -5.57
C PHE A 136 -6.85 0.62 -5.41
N LEU A 137 -7.36 0.63 -4.17
CA LEU A 137 -8.81 0.64 -3.90
C LEU A 137 -9.56 1.81 -4.57
N THR A 138 -8.89 2.94 -4.84
CA THR A 138 -9.53 4.02 -5.61
C THR A 138 -9.81 3.62 -7.06
N PHE A 139 -8.90 2.89 -7.71
CA PHE A 139 -9.13 2.37 -9.05
C PHE A 139 -10.24 1.31 -9.06
N VAL A 140 -10.26 0.43 -8.06
CA VAL A 140 -11.33 -0.56 -7.89
C VAL A 140 -12.69 0.13 -7.74
N ARG A 141 -12.80 1.12 -6.85
CA ARG A 141 -14.02 1.91 -6.65
C ARG A 141 -14.48 2.60 -7.93
N ASP A 142 -13.55 3.10 -8.74
CA ASP A 142 -13.88 3.84 -9.96
C ASP A 142 -14.29 2.91 -11.13
N ASN A 143 -13.99 1.61 -11.04
CA ASN A 143 -14.27 0.62 -12.09
C ASN A 143 -15.33 -0.43 -11.70
N LEU A 144 -15.81 -0.44 -10.47
CA LEU A 144 -16.89 -1.34 -10.01
C LEU A 144 -18.18 -0.56 -9.71
N PRO A 145 -19.36 -1.21 -9.85
CA PRO A 145 -20.63 -0.61 -9.47
C PRO A 145 -20.64 -0.17 -7.99
N LYS A 146 -21.23 0.99 -7.71
CA LYS A 146 -21.34 1.56 -6.35
C LYS A 146 -22.59 1.05 -5.65
N ASP A 147 -22.53 0.94 -4.32
CA ASP A 147 -23.71 0.72 -3.47
C ASP A 147 -24.48 2.05 -3.45
N THR A 148 -25.59 2.14 -4.18
CA THR A 148 -26.49 3.32 -4.21
C THR A 148 -27.55 3.21 -3.14
#